data_AF-A0A6S7JQS9-F1
#
_entry.id   AF-A0A6S7JQS9-F1
#
_cell.length_a   1.000
_cell.length_b   1.000
_cell.length_c   1.000
_cell.angle_alpha   90.00
_cell.angle_beta   90.00
_cell.angle_gamma   90.00
#
_symmetry.space_group_name_H-M   'P 1'
#
loop_
_entity.id
_entity.type
_entity.pdbx_description
1 polymer ?
#
loop_
_entity_poly.entity_id
_entity_poly.type
_entity_poly.pdbx_seq_one_letter_code
_entity_poly.pdbx_strand_id
1 'polypeptide(L)'
;MSDELKQYNFENAAEIEHELLKVKDEKHVLEETNIRLHERCNELYQSLLEAEELRRASDEKLTGAYSDIEKLNKENAHLWEYFDKISEQEGFKNCGKNINEVKERQRRQKIRELKTYVDKALWFAGTFGLRLSSVEFKDDTGKFHTMEYHTEERGKKSYNELADEEKEKVQQILFLTDKFCISEAAYHELTMSADGEHLPRFYLIK
;
A
#
# COMPACT_ATOMS: atom_id res chain seq x y z
N MET A 1 39.34 37.87 -100.37
CA MET A 1 38.18 36.96 -100.39
C MET A 1 38.47 35.54 -99.88
N SER A 2 39.39 34.74 -100.44
CA SER A 2 39.57 33.36 -99.94
C SER A 2 40.30 33.26 -98.58
N ASP A 3 41.20 34.17 -98.26
CA ASP A 3 41.99 34.10 -97.02
C ASP A 3 41.31 34.78 -95.83
N GLU A 4 40.55 35.85 -96.06
CA GLU A 4 39.71 36.49 -95.03
C GLU A 4 38.59 35.57 -94.54
N LEU A 5 37.99 34.77 -95.44
CA LEU A 5 36.98 33.77 -95.06
C LEU A 5 37.58 32.64 -94.22
N LYS A 6 38.84 32.24 -94.50
CA LYS A 6 39.55 31.22 -93.72
C LYS A 6 39.94 31.74 -92.34
N GLN A 7 40.42 32.98 -92.26
CA GLN A 7 40.74 33.66 -91.01
C GLN A 7 39.50 33.79 -90.11
N TYR A 8 38.39 34.28 -90.66
CA TYR A 8 37.11 34.40 -89.95
C TYR A 8 36.57 33.04 -89.46
N ASN A 9 36.63 31.99 -90.29
CA ASN A 9 36.20 30.66 -89.89
C ASN A 9 37.11 30.04 -88.82
N PHE A 10 38.41 30.35 -88.84
CA PHE A 10 39.35 29.88 -87.83
C PHE A 10 39.14 30.58 -86.48
N GLU A 11 38.92 31.90 -86.49
CA GLU A 11 38.60 32.68 -85.29
C GLU A 11 37.28 32.23 -84.65
N ASN A 12 36.24 31.99 -85.46
CA ASN A 12 34.95 31.46 -84.99
C ASN A 12 35.07 30.03 -84.45
N ALA A 13 35.90 29.17 -85.07
CA ALA A 13 36.15 27.83 -84.56
C ALA A 13 36.87 27.84 -83.20
N ALA A 14 37.85 28.74 -83.01
CA ALA A 14 38.55 28.90 -81.74
C ALA A 14 37.62 29.43 -80.63
N GLU A 15 36.71 30.35 -80.96
CA GLU A 15 35.71 30.87 -80.02
C GLU A 15 34.72 29.78 -79.59
N ILE A 16 34.24 28.95 -80.54
CA ILE A 16 33.39 27.79 -80.25
C ILE A 16 34.12 26.76 -79.37
N GLU A 17 35.40 26.48 -79.63
CA GLU A 17 36.20 25.57 -78.80
C GLU A 17 36.37 26.09 -77.37
N HIS A 18 36.60 27.39 -77.20
CA HIS A 18 36.70 28.03 -75.89
C HIS A 18 35.37 27.95 -75.12
N GLU A 19 34.24 28.23 -75.78
CA GLU A 19 32.91 28.07 -75.17
C GLU A 19 32.62 26.61 -74.79
N LEU A 20 33.00 25.66 -75.65
CA LEU A 20 32.80 24.23 -75.38
C LEU A 20 33.62 23.75 -74.18
N LEU A 21 34.84 24.27 -74.01
CA LEU A 21 35.66 24.01 -72.83
C LEU A 21 35.01 24.58 -71.57
N LYS A 22 34.54 25.83 -71.62
CA LYS A 22 33.85 26.48 -70.50
C LYS A 22 32.59 25.72 -70.07
N VAL A 23 31.76 25.31 -71.03
CA VAL A 23 30.55 24.52 -70.78
C VAL A 23 30.90 23.16 -70.16
N LYS A 24 32.02 22.56 -70.55
CA LYS A 24 32.48 21.27 -70.00
C LYS A 24 32.93 21.40 -68.55
N ASP A 25 33.65 22.48 -68.22
CA ASP A 25 34.06 22.78 -66.86
C ASP A 25 32.85 23.09 -65.97
N GLU A 26 31.90 23.90 -66.47
CA GLU A 26 30.62 24.17 -65.80
C GLU A 26 29.83 22.89 -65.54
N LYS A 27 29.74 22.00 -66.54
CA LYS A 27 29.09 20.69 -66.37
C LYS A 27 29.76 19.86 -65.28
N HIS A 28 31.08 19.80 -65.24
CA HIS A 28 31.81 19.05 -64.23
C HIS A 28 31.54 19.59 -62.81
N VAL A 29 31.58 20.91 -62.64
CA VAL A 29 31.24 21.56 -61.36
C VAL A 29 29.79 21.28 -60.96
N LEU A 30 28.86 21.29 -61.91
CA LEU A 30 27.46 20.94 -61.66
C LEU A 30 27.31 19.48 -61.24
N GLU A 31 28.03 18.54 -61.85
CA GLU A 31 28.02 17.14 -61.48
C GLU A 31 28.54 16.93 -60.04
N GLU A 32 29.68 17.54 -59.69
CA GLU A 32 30.22 17.47 -58.32
C GLU A 32 29.28 18.07 -57.27
N THR A 33 28.68 19.23 -57.58
CA THR A 33 27.74 19.88 -56.65
C THR A 33 26.47 19.06 -56.48
N ASN A 34 25.98 18.40 -57.53
CA ASN A 34 24.80 17.54 -57.46
C ASN A 34 25.04 16.30 -56.58
N ILE A 35 26.23 15.69 -56.69
CA ILE A 35 26.65 14.58 -55.80
C ILE A 35 26.65 15.04 -54.34
N ARG A 36 27.31 16.17 -54.04
CA ARG A 36 27.36 16.71 -52.66
C ARG A 36 25.96 17.05 -52.13
N LEU A 37 25.07 17.56 -52.98
CA LEU A 37 23.69 17.83 -52.60
C LEU A 37 22.93 16.54 -52.29
N HIS A 38 23.13 15.47 -53.07
CA HIS A 38 22.50 14.18 -52.80
C HIS A 38 22.98 13.56 -51.49
N GLU A 39 24.29 13.62 -51.21
CA GLU A 39 24.86 13.16 -49.93
C GLU A 39 24.25 13.93 -48.76
N ARG A 40 24.23 15.27 -48.84
CA ARG A 40 23.64 16.11 -47.80
C ARG A 40 22.15 15.87 -47.61
N CYS A 41 21.39 15.64 -48.68
CA CYS A 41 19.98 15.29 -48.60
C CYS A 41 19.78 13.96 -47.85
N ASN A 42 20.62 12.96 -48.12
CA ASN A 42 20.56 11.68 -47.42
C ASN A 42 20.90 11.84 -45.93
N GLU A 43 21.95 12.58 -45.59
CA GLU A 43 22.32 12.86 -44.21
C GLU A 43 21.20 13.58 -43.45
N LEU A 44 20.61 14.60 -44.05
CA LEU A 44 19.48 15.34 -43.47
C LEU A 44 18.26 14.44 -43.28
N TYR A 45 17.98 13.54 -44.21
CA TYR A 45 16.87 12.59 -44.11
C TYR A 45 17.07 11.61 -42.95
N GLN A 46 18.28 11.06 -42.79
CA GLN A 46 18.59 10.18 -41.66
C GLN A 46 18.47 10.90 -40.31
N SER A 47 19.03 12.11 -40.21
CA SER A 47 18.91 12.92 -38.99
C SER A 47 17.44 13.25 -38.66
N LEU A 48 16.61 13.48 -39.67
CA LEU A 48 15.18 13.75 -39.49
C LEU A 48 14.43 12.51 -38.97
N LEU A 49 14.76 11.32 -39.47
CA LEU A 49 14.21 10.06 -38.97
C LEU A 49 14.57 9.83 -37.49
N GLU A 50 15.85 9.99 -37.13
CA GLU A 50 16.31 9.84 -35.75
C GLU A 50 15.62 10.83 -34.81
N ALA A 51 15.48 12.10 -35.24
CA ALA A 51 14.80 13.12 -34.45
C ALA A 51 13.30 12.81 -34.26
N GLU A 52 12.65 12.24 -35.27
CA GLU A 52 11.25 11.84 -35.18
C GLU A 52 11.04 10.65 -34.23
N GLU A 53 11.92 9.64 -34.29
CA GLU A 53 11.90 8.51 -33.35
C GLU A 53 12.12 8.98 -31.91
N LEU A 54 13.08 9.88 -31.69
CA LEU A 54 13.35 10.46 -30.38
C LEU A 54 12.14 11.25 -29.85
N ARG A 55 11.51 12.05 -30.72
CA ARG A 55 10.28 12.80 -30.40
C ARG A 55 9.16 11.86 -29.98
N ARG A 56 8.92 10.80 -30.77
CA ARG A 56 7.89 9.81 -30.48
C ARG A 56 8.14 9.10 -29.15
N ALA A 57 9.37 8.67 -28.89
CA ALA A 57 9.74 8.04 -27.62
C ALA A 57 9.56 9.00 -26.43
N SER A 58 9.83 10.30 -26.62
CA SER A 58 9.57 11.32 -25.61
C SER A 58 8.07 11.53 -25.37
N ASP A 59 7.26 11.58 -26.41
CA ASP A 59 5.80 11.76 -26.32
C ASP A 59 5.15 10.57 -25.60
N GLU A 60 5.58 9.34 -25.89
CA GLU A 60 5.12 8.13 -25.21
C GLU A 60 5.45 8.17 -23.71
N LYS A 61 6.68 8.56 -23.34
CA LYS A 61 7.08 8.75 -21.94
C LYS A 61 6.26 9.84 -21.25
N LEU A 62 6.02 10.95 -21.93
CA LEU A 62 5.25 12.07 -21.41
C LEU A 62 3.79 11.64 -21.14
N THR A 63 3.20 10.90 -22.07
CA THR A 63 1.84 10.36 -21.93
C THR A 63 1.75 9.39 -20.75
N GLY A 64 2.75 8.50 -20.59
CA GLY A 64 2.85 7.62 -19.43
C GLY A 64 2.92 8.37 -18.10
N ALA A 65 3.79 9.38 -18.02
CA ALA A 65 3.95 10.21 -16.83
C ALA A 65 2.65 10.94 -16.44
N TYR A 66 1.91 11.47 -17.43
CA TYR A 66 0.61 12.09 -17.16
C TYR A 66 -0.41 11.09 -16.61
N SER A 67 -0.44 9.86 -17.13
CA SER A 67 -1.32 8.81 -16.60
C SER A 67 -0.98 8.46 -15.15
N ASP A 68 0.30 8.38 -14.80
CA ASP A 68 0.74 8.07 -13.45
C ASP A 68 0.47 9.21 -12.47
N ILE A 69 0.66 10.47 -12.89
CA ILE A 69 0.25 11.64 -12.11
C ILE A 69 -1.26 11.60 -11.81
N GLU A 70 -2.08 11.22 -12.79
CA GLU A 70 -3.52 11.11 -12.59
C GLU A 70 -3.88 10.02 -11.56
N LYS A 71 -3.23 8.85 -11.61
CA LYS A 71 -3.42 7.78 -10.62
C LYS A 71 -3.02 8.24 -9.22
N LEU A 72 -1.83 8.83 -9.08
CA LEU A 72 -1.33 9.35 -7.80
C LEU A 72 -2.25 10.45 -7.23
N ASN A 73 -2.79 11.31 -8.09
CA ASN A 73 -3.75 12.33 -7.64
C ASN A 73 -5.05 11.71 -7.13
N LYS A 74 -5.56 10.64 -7.74
CA LYS A 74 -6.73 9.90 -7.25
C LYS A 74 -6.45 9.22 -5.92
N GLU A 75 -5.29 8.58 -5.77
CA GLU A 75 -4.88 7.96 -4.51
C GLU A 75 -4.71 9.00 -3.40
N ASN A 76 -4.03 10.11 -3.68
CA ASN A 76 -3.90 11.22 -2.74
C ASN A 76 -5.26 11.78 -2.33
N ALA A 77 -6.21 11.93 -3.26
CA ALA A 77 -7.57 12.37 -2.94
C ALA A 77 -8.28 11.40 -1.98
N HIS A 78 -8.16 10.08 -2.21
CA HIS A 78 -8.68 9.07 -1.29
C HIS A 78 -8.02 9.13 0.09
N LEU A 79 -6.70 9.31 0.15
CA LEU A 79 -5.97 9.44 1.41
C LEU A 79 -6.41 10.68 2.20
N TRP A 80 -6.64 11.80 1.52
CA TRP A 80 -7.20 12.99 2.14
C TRP A 80 -8.61 12.73 2.70
N GLU A 81 -9.47 12.03 1.96
CA GLU A 81 -10.80 11.67 2.46
C GLU A 81 -10.73 10.77 3.71
N TYR A 82 -9.77 9.85 3.77
CA TYR A 82 -9.51 9.05 4.96
C TYR A 82 -8.99 9.89 6.12
N PHE A 83 -8.05 10.80 5.85
CA PHE A 83 -7.51 11.70 6.85
C PHE A 83 -8.61 12.59 7.44
N ASP A 84 -9.48 13.15 6.60
CA ASP A 84 -10.63 13.94 7.04
C ASP A 84 -11.53 13.13 7.97
N LYS A 85 -11.92 11.91 7.58
CA LYS A 85 -12.73 11.01 8.42
C LYS A 85 -12.07 10.65 9.75
N ILE A 86 -10.74 10.60 9.82
CA ILE A 86 -9.99 10.33 11.05
C ILE A 86 -9.84 11.61 11.88
N SER A 87 -9.59 12.75 11.24
CA SER A 87 -9.47 14.05 11.91
C SER A 87 -10.81 14.51 12.50
N GLU A 88 -11.93 14.20 11.85
CA GLU A 88 -13.28 14.37 12.39
C GLU A 88 -13.52 13.51 13.66
N GLN A 89 -12.71 12.47 13.90
CA GLN A 89 -12.76 11.63 15.10
C GLN A 89 -11.94 12.20 16.27
N GLU A 90 -11.76 13.53 16.36
CA GLU A 90 -11.10 14.22 17.48
C GLU A 90 -11.76 14.04 18.87
N GLY A 91 -12.78 13.19 18.97
CA GLY A 91 -13.10 12.56 20.23
C GLY A 91 -13.68 11.19 19.99
N PHE A 92 -13.00 10.15 20.46
CA PHE A 92 -13.64 8.89 20.86
C PHE A 92 -14.59 9.14 22.06
N LYS A 93 -15.49 10.12 21.93
CA LYS A 93 -16.59 10.31 22.86
C LYS A 93 -17.50 9.12 22.66
N ASN A 94 -17.64 8.32 23.70
CA ASN A 94 -18.59 7.24 23.72
C ASN A 94 -20.00 7.81 23.54
N CYS A 95 -20.52 7.80 22.31
CA CYS A 95 -21.88 8.25 21.97
C CYS A 95 -22.95 7.25 22.42
N GLY A 96 -22.56 6.18 23.12
CA GLY A 96 -23.47 5.21 23.70
C GLY A 96 -24.14 5.75 24.94
N LYS A 97 -25.36 5.25 25.20
CA LYS A 97 -26.07 5.47 26.46
C LYS A 97 -25.17 5.12 27.65
N ASN A 98 -25.11 6.03 28.61
CA ASN A 98 -24.37 5.82 29.85
C ASN A 98 -24.86 4.56 30.56
N ILE A 99 -24.03 3.97 31.42
CA ILE A 99 -24.37 2.73 32.13
C ILE A 99 -25.65 2.87 32.99
N ASN A 100 -26.01 4.10 33.34
CA ASN A 100 -27.21 4.46 34.09
C ASN A 100 -28.46 4.65 33.20
N GLU A 101 -28.30 4.74 31.88
CA GLU A 101 -29.36 4.96 30.90
C GLU A 101 -29.80 3.68 30.17
N VAL A 102 -29.09 2.57 30.39
CA VAL A 102 -29.42 1.25 29.84
C VAL A 102 -30.24 0.41 30.81
N LYS A 103 -31.13 -0.44 30.28
CA LYS A 103 -31.97 -1.34 31.07
C LYS A 103 -31.11 -2.33 31.88
N GLU A 104 -31.61 -2.78 33.03
CA GLU A 104 -30.92 -3.65 34.00
C GLU A 104 -30.12 -4.83 33.41
N ARG A 105 -30.66 -5.52 32.39
CA ARG A 105 -29.94 -6.63 31.71
C ARG A 105 -28.69 -6.16 30.98
N GLN A 106 -28.80 -5.07 30.22
CA GLN A 106 -27.70 -4.48 29.46
C GLN A 106 -26.66 -3.86 30.39
N ARG A 107 -27.11 -3.28 31.51
CA ARG A 107 -26.25 -2.79 32.58
C ARG A 107 -25.40 -3.93 33.16
N ARG A 108 -26.03 -5.04 33.56
CA ARG A 108 -25.32 -6.23 34.07
C ARG A 108 -24.32 -6.81 33.06
N GLN A 109 -24.67 -6.83 31.77
CA GLN A 109 -23.77 -7.29 30.71
C GLN A 109 -22.55 -6.38 30.56
N LYS A 110 -22.76 -5.05 30.45
CA LYS A 110 -21.66 -4.08 30.38
C LYS A 110 -20.73 -4.15 31.59
N ILE A 111 -21.28 -4.27 32.80
CA ILE A 111 -20.48 -4.43 34.03
C ILE A 111 -19.65 -5.72 33.97
N ARG A 112 -20.24 -6.82 33.48
CA ARG A 112 -19.54 -8.11 33.36
C ARG A 112 -18.39 -8.02 32.36
N GLU A 113 -18.62 -7.40 31.20
CA GLU A 113 -17.59 -7.17 30.19
C GLU A 113 -16.46 -6.30 30.74
N LEU A 114 -16.79 -5.20 31.42
CA LEU A 114 -15.81 -4.32 32.04
C LEU A 114 -14.95 -5.08 33.06
N LYS A 115 -15.58 -5.92 33.88
CA LYS A 115 -14.88 -6.79 34.83
C LYS A 115 -13.93 -7.76 34.12
N THR A 116 -14.38 -8.40 33.04
CA THR A 116 -13.53 -9.29 32.23
C THR A 116 -12.33 -8.54 31.63
N TYR A 117 -12.52 -7.30 31.15
CA TYR A 117 -11.41 -6.49 30.64
C TYR A 117 -10.41 -6.11 31.74
N VAL A 118 -10.90 -5.73 32.91
CA VAL A 118 -10.05 -5.47 34.09
C VAL A 118 -9.30 -6.73 34.48
N ASP A 119 -9.95 -7.90 34.54
CA ASP A 119 -9.29 -9.17 34.86
C ASP A 119 -8.19 -9.52 33.85
N LYS A 120 -8.41 -9.26 32.55
CA LYS A 120 -7.37 -9.43 31.50
C LYS A 120 -6.21 -8.45 31.66
N ALA A 121 -6.49 -7.19 31.94
CA ALA A 121 -5.48 -6.16 32.15
C ALA A 121 -4.64 -6.45 33.41
N LEU A 122 -5.28 -6.95 34.47
CA LEU A 122 -4.61 -7.37 35.69
C LEU A 122 -3.77 -8.64 35.50
N TRP A 123 -4.28 -9.61 34.72
CA TRP A 123 -3.51 -10.78 34.33
C TRP A 123 -2.26 -10.38 33.53
N PHE A 124 -2.41 -9.50 32.54
CA PHE A 124 -1.31 -8.96 31.74
C PHE A 124 -0.32 -8.17 32.60
N ALA A 125 -0.79 -7.29 33.49
CA ALA A 125 0.09 -6.58 34.42
C ALA A 125 0.90 -7.56 35.29
N GLY A 126 0.28 -8.66 35.71
CA GLY A 126 0.92 -9.74 36.44
C GLY A 126 2.08 -10.40 35.68
N THR A 127 2.06 -10.48 34.34
CA THR A 127 3.17 -11.04 33.55
C THR A 127 4.41 -10.14 33.55
N PHE A 128 4.24 -8.83 33.78
CA PHE A 128 5.33 -7.87 33.98
C PHE A 128 5.70 -7.71 35.47
N GLY A 129 5.15 -8.54 36.36
CA GLY A 129 5.38 -8.45 37.81
C GLY A 129 4.63 -7.29 38.48
N LEU A 130 3.76 -6.59 37.74
CA LEU A 130 2.95 -5.50 38.27
C LEU A 130 1.71 -6.09 38.94
N ARG A 131 1.67 -6.03 40.27
CA ARG A 131 0.51 -6.42 41.07
C ARG A 131 -0.25 -5.16 41.47
N LEU A 132 -1.52 -5.09 41.08
CA LEU A 132 -2.39 -3.99 41.48
C LEU A 132 -2.68 -4.09 42.98
N SER A 133 -2.19 -3.12 43.75
CA SER A 133 -2.43 -3.02 45.19
C SER A 133 -3.75 -2.34 45.51
N SER A 134 -4.09 -1.26 44.80
CA SER A 134 -5.34 -0.51 44.96
C SER A 134 -5.68 0.29 43.71
N VAL A 135 -6.97 0.52 43.47
CA VAL A 135 -7.45 1.48 42.46
C VAL A 135 -8.20 2.59 43.18
N GLU A 136 -7.93 3.84 42.80
CA GLU A 136 -8.61 5.01 43.34
C GLU A 136 -9.43 5.68 42.24
N PHE A 137 -10.74 5.79 42.45
CA PHE A 137 -11.67 6.40 41.50
C PHE A 137 -12.13 7.75 42.04
N LYS A 138 -12.14 8.79 41.20
CA LYS A 138 -12.73 10.09 41.54
C LYS A 138 -14.11 10.18 40.92
N ASP A 139 -15.12 10.42 41.75
CA ASP A 139 -16.49 10.68 41.30
C ASP A 139 -16.65 12.14 40.82
N ASP A 140 -17.73 12.42 40.09
CA ASP A 140 -18.08 13.76 39.57
C ASP A 140 -18.27 14.79 40.69
N THR A 141 -18.52 14.31 41.91
CA THR A 141 -18.61 15.10 43.16
C THR A 141 -17.24 15.44 43.77
N GLY A 142 -16.14 14.95 43.21
CA GLY A 142 -14.78 15.18 43.69
C GLY A 142 -14.34 14.23 44.80
N LYS A 143 -15.17 13.26 45.19
CA LYS A 143 -14.86 12.27 46.22
C LYS A 143 -14.02 11.12 45.64
N PHE A 144 -12.97 10.73 46.36
CA PHE A 144 -12.14 9.58 46.01
C PHE A 144 -12.71 8.30 46.66
N HIS A 145 -12.79 7.23 45.86
CA HIS A 145 -13.22 5.90 46.23
C HIS A 145 -12.06 4.93 45.98
N THR A 146 -11.43 4.48 47.06
CA THR A 146 -10.31 3.53 47.00
C THR A 146 -10.84 2.10 47.12
N MET A 147 -10.51 1.25 46.14
CA MET A 147 -10.72 -0.19 46.19
C MET A 147 -9.37 -0.89 46.36
N GLU A 148 -9.15 -1.50 47.52
CA GLU A 148 -7.95 -2.29 47.79
C GLU A 148 -8.10 -3.69 47.19
N TYR A 149 -7.08 -4.11 46.43
CA TYR A 149 -7.00 -5.44 45.84
C TYR A 149 -5.96 -6.25 46.63
N HIS A 150 -6.37 -6.72 47.82
CA HIS A 150 -5.59 -7.71 48.55
C HIS A 150 -5.61 -9.01 47.73
N THR A 151 -4.44 -9.39 47.22
CA THR A 151 -4.24 -10.64 46.49
C THR A 151 -4.22 -11.80 47.48
N GLU A 152 -5.36 -12.07 48.12
CA GLU A 152 -5.55 -13.38 48.71
C GLU A 152 -5.68 -14.37 47.54
N GLU A 153 -4.74 -15.30 47.48
CA GLU A 153 -4.74 -16.43 46.56
C GLU A 153 -6.06 -17.18 46.69
N ARG A 154 -7.05 -16.81 45.88
CA ARG A 154 -8.32 -17.54 45.77
C ARG A 154 -8.03 -18.90 45.14
N GLY A 155 -7.63 -19.86 45.96
CA GLY A 155 -7.73 -21.31 45.76
C GLY A 155 -7.59 -21.81 44.32
N LYS A 156 -6.59 -21.34 43.58
CA LYS A 156 -6.27 -21.89 42.26
C LYS A 156 -5.41 -23.12 42.52
N LYS A 157 -6.02 -24.30 42.44
CA LYS A 157 -5.27 -25.56 42.44
C LYS A 157 -4.40 -25.61 41.19
N SER A 158 -3.12 -25.90 41.37
CA SER A 158 -2.21 -26.21 40.26
C SER A 158 -2.70 -27.46 39.52
N TYR A 159 -2.37 -27.63 38.23
CA TYR A 159 -2.72 -28.84 37.47
C TYR A 159 -2.34 -30.13 38.23
N ASN A 160 -1.22 -30.12 38.94
CA ASN A 160 -0.75 -31.26 39.72
C ASN A 160 -1.62 -31.58 40.95
N GLU A 161 -2.36 -30.58 41.45
CA GLU A 161 -3.25 -30.65 42.62
C GLU A 161 -4.71 -30.97 42.25
N LEU A 162 -5.01 -31.07 40.95
CA LEU A 162 -6.31 -31.52 40.45
C LEU A 162 -6.48 -33.03 40.67
N ALA A 163 -7.73 -33.45 40.88
CA ALA A 163 -8.06 -34.88 40.87
C ALA A 163 -7.86 -35.47 39.47
N ASP A 164 -7.60 -36.76 39.36
CA ASP A 164 -7.28 -37.41 38.07
C ASP A 164 -8.40 -37.22 37.03
N GLU A 165 -9.66 -37.25 37.46
CA GLU A 165 -10.84 -36.97 36.61
C GLU A 165 -10.85 -35.54 36.05
N GLU A 166 -10.35 -34.56 36.80
CA GLU A 166 -10.26 -33.17 36.37
C GLU A 166 -9.06 -32.97 35.44
N LYS A 167 -7.93 -33.65 35.71
CA LYS A 167 -6.75 -33.67 34.84
C LYS A 167 -7.09 -34.25 33.47
N GLU A 168 -7.87 -35.33 33.43
CA GLU A 168 -8.30 -35.97 32.18
C GLU A 168 -9.17 -35.01 31.34
N LYS A 169 -10.12 -34.32 31.97
CA LYS A 169 -10.96 -33.31 31.30
C LYS A 169 -10.12 -32.18 30.70
N VAL A 170 -9.11 -31.70 31.43
CA VAL A 170 -8.17 -30.68 30.93
C VAL A 170 -7.39 -31.19 29.71
N GLN A 171 -6.89 -32.43 29.76
CA GLN A 171 -6.20 -33.06 28.63
C GLN A 171 -7.11 -33.24 27.41
N GLN A 172 -8.38 -33.61 27.60
CA GLN A 172 -9.34 -33.74 26.51
C GLN A 172 -9.64 -32.40 25.81
N ILE A 173 -9.77 -31.31 26.57
CA ILE A 173 -9.96 -29.97 25.99
C ILE A 173 -8.71 -29.53 25.21
N LEU A 174 -7.52 -29.71 25.80
CA LEU A 174 -6.23 -29.42 25.15
C LEU A 174 -6.08 -30.21 23.83
N PHE A 175 -6.41 -31.50 23.86
CA PHE A 175 -6.37 -32.34 22.67
C PHE A 175 -7.32 -31.84 21.57
N LEU A 176 -8.56 -31.50 21.91
CA LEU A 176 -9.54 -31.03 20.92
C LEU A 176 -9.15 -29.67 20.32
N THR A 177 -8.66 -28.76 21.15
CA THR A 177 -8.25 -27.41 20.71
C THR A 177 -7.01 -27.48 19.82
N ASP A 178 -6.02 -28.30 20.17
CA ASP A 178 -4.79 -28.49 19.38
C ASP A 178 -5.07 -29.27 18.07
N LYS A 179 -5.80 -30.39 18.15
CA LYS A 179 -6.07 -31.26 17.01
C LYS A 179 -6.91 -30.59 15.91
N PHE A 180 -7.87 -29.75 16.31
CA PHE A 180 -8.81 -29.11 15.39
C PHE A 180 -8.58 -27.59 15.26
N CYS A 181 -7.56 -27.03 15.91
CA CYS A 181 -7.27 -25.59 15.91
C CYS A 181 -8.49 -24.72 16.26
N ILE A 182 -9.31 -25.19 17.20
CA ILE A 182 -10.56 -24.53 17.58
C ILE A 182 -10.26 -23.43 18.60
N SER A 183 -10.74 -22.22 18.34
CA SER A 183 -10.62 -21.10 19.29
C SER A 183 -11.46 -21.35 20.55
N GLU A 184 -11.06 -20.75 21.67
CA GLU A 184 -11.82 -20.80 22.93
C GLU A 184 -13.30 -20.46 22.74
N ALA A 185 -13.59 -19.43 21.93
CA ALA A 185 -14.95 -19.00 21.62
C ALA A 185 -15.74 -20.08 20.87
N ALA A 186 -15.14 -20.71 19.86
CA ALA A 186 -15.80 -21.77 19.09
C ALA A 186 -16.03 -23.04 19.93
N TYR A 187 -15.09 -23.39 20.82
CA TYR A 187 -15.27 -24.51 21.75
C TYR A 187 -16.36 -24.24 22.78
N HIS A 188 -16.44 -23.00 23.29
CA HIS A 188 -17.51 -22.59 24.19
C HIS A 188 -18.89 -22.78 23.56
N GLU A 189 -19.09 -22.28 22.34
CA GLU A 189 -20.33 -22.46 21.57
C GLU A 189 -20.65 -23.94 21.32
N LEU A 190 -19.65 -24.76 21.00
CA LEU A 190 -19.81 -26.21 20.82
C LEU A 190 -20.37 -26.88 22.08
N THR A 191 -19.81 -26.53 23.24
CA THR A 191 -20.27 -27.09 24.53
C THR A 191 -21.67 -26.60 24.92
N MET A 192 -22.15 -25.48 24.35
CA MET A 192 -23.50 -24.94 24.60
C MET A 192 -24.57 -25.51 23.67
N SER A 193 -24.18 -26.32 22.67
CA SER A 193 -25.12 -27.04 21.82
C SER A 193 -25.80 -28.20 22.56
N ALA A 194 -26.95 -28.67 22.05
CA ALA A 194 -27.70 -29.78 22.64
C ALA A 194 -26.87 -31.08 22.72
N ASP A 195 -25.97 -31.30 21.76
CA ASP A 195 -25.07 -32.45 21.72
C ASP A 195 -23.76 -32.24 22.52
N GLY A 196 -23.56 -31.03 23.04
CA GLY A 196 -22.34 -30.61 23.74
C GLY A 196 -22.38 -30.75 25.26
N GLU A 197 -23.46 -31.26 25.84
CA GLU A 197 -23.66 -31.34 27.30
C GLU A 197 -22.58 -32.17 28.01
N HIS A 198 -22.07 -33.21 27.35
CA HIS A 198 -21.04 -34.10 27.89
C HIS A 198 -19.60 -33.59 27.66
N LEU A 199 -19.43 -32.50 26.92
CA LEU A 199 -18.10 -31.96 26.66
C LEU A 199 -17.58 -31.22 27.89
N PRO A 200 -16.30 -31.44 28.26
CA PRO A 200 -15.67 -30.68 29.32
C PRO A 200 -15.71 -29.18 29.04
N ARG A 201 -15.87 -28.36 30.08
CA ARG A 201 -16.00 -26.91 29.92
C ARG A 201 -14.62 -26.25 29.90
N PHE A 202 -14.42 -25.30 28.98
CA PHE A 202 -13.12 -24.64 28.78
C PHE A 202 -12.55 -23.95 30.04
N TYR A 203 -13.39 -23.52 30.99
CA TYR A 203 -12.95 -22.89 32.24
C TYR A 203 -12.08 -23.78 33.13
N LEU A 204 -11.98 -25.08 32.82
CA LEU A 204 -11.08 -26.03 33.46
C LEU A 204 -9.61 -25.78 33.07
N ILE A 205 -9.34 -25.07 31.98
CA ILE A 205 -8.02 -24.58 31.60
C ILE A 205 -7.88 -23.13 32.12
N LYS A 206 -6.98 -22.88 33.08
CA LYS A 206 -6.66 -21.55 33.63
C LYS A 206 -5.18 -21.41 33.94
#